data_AF-A0A3S3ITM3-F1
#
_entry.id   AF-A0A3S3ITM3-F1
#
_cell.length_a   1.000
_cell.length_b   1.000
_cell.length_c   1.000
_cell.angle_alpha   90.00
_cell.angle_beta   90.00
_cell.angle_gamma   90.00
#
_symmetry.space_group_name_H-M   'P 1'
#
loop_
_entity.id
_entity.type
_entity.pdbx_description
1 polymer ?
#
loop_
_entity_poly.entity_id
_entity_poly.type
_entity_poly.pdbx_seq_one_letter_code
_entity_poly.pdbx_strand_id
1 'polypeptide(L)' 'MHPYWITIGGHLGVGVTARSEGDALQLVALAFPSQKAVSIEIIKDMNDLDQNHVLPNLGGANWLRRGIWFPQGYEHIAS' A
#
# COMPACT_ATOMS: atom_id res chain seq x y z
N MET A 1 -1.43 9.86 -9.49
CA MET A 1 -1.09 8.99 -8.34
C MET A 1 -1.88 7.72 -8.53
N HIS A 2 -1.25 6.58 -8.27
CA HIS A 2 -1.85 5.28 -8.50
C HIS A 2 -1.78 4.47 -7.21
N PRO A 3 -2.84 3.72 -6.88
CA PRO A 3 -2.79 2.73 -5.82
C PRO A 3 -2.01 1.50 -6.31
N TYR A 4 -1.12 1.02 -5.44
CA TYR A 4 -0.29 -0.14 -5.62
C TYR A 4 -0.54 -1.12 -4.48
N TRP A 5 -0.56 -2.40 -4.82
CA TRP A 5 -0.50 -3.49 -3.87
C TRP A 5 0.91 -4.09 -3.91
N ILE A 6 1.63 -4.03 -2.79
CA ILE A 6 2.99 -4.54 -2.68
C ILE A 6 2.97 -5.73 -1.74
N THR A 7 3.32 -6.91 -2.25
CA THR A 7 3.51 -8.09 -1.40
C THR A 7 4.91 -8.03 -0.84
N ILE A 8 5.06 -8.13 0.48
CA ILE A 8 6.35 -8.22 1.15
C ILE A 8 6.59 -9.63 1.72
N GLY A 9 7.83 -9.92 2.09
CA GLY A 9 8.22 -11.21 2.69
C GLY A 9 7.29 -11.64 3.83
N GLY A 10 6.84 -12.90 3.83
CA GLY A 10 5.91 -13.42 4.85
C GLY A 10 4.42 -13.30 4.51
N HIS A 11 4.05 -13.09 3.24
CA HIS A 11 2.67 -13.04 2.72
C HIS A 11 1.82 -11.85 3.21
N LEU A 12 2.46 -10.79 3.69
CA LEU A 12 1.76 -9.56 4.03
C LEU A 12 1.65 -8.66 2.79
N GLY A 13 0.44 -8.20 2.49
CA GLY A 13 0.18 -7.20 1.46
C GLY A 13 0.20 -5.79 2.06
N VAL A 14 0.74 -4.84 1.31
CA VAL A 14 0.81 -3.42 1.70
C VAL A 14 0.14 -2.59 0.61
N GLY A 15 -0.88 -1.82 1.02
CA GLY A 15 -1.59 -0.89 0.15
C GLY A 15 -0.92 0.48 0.18
N VAL A 16 -0.44 0.93 -0.97
CA VAL A 16 0.33 2.17 -1.10
C VAL A 16 -0.20 3.00 -2.25
N THR A 17 -0.47 4.28 -2.01
CA THR A 17 -0.74 5.22 -3.10
C THR A 17 0.53 6.04 -3.36
N ALA A 18 1.02 6.00 -4.58
CA ALA A 18 2.29 6.63 -4.95
C ALA A 18 2.24 7.28 -6.34
N ARG A 19 3.27 8.04 -6.69
CA ARG A 19 3.39 8.64 -8.02
C ARG A 19 3.94 7.68 -9.07
N SER A 20 4.72 6.70 -8.64
CA SER A 20 5.34 5.67 -9.46
C SER A 20 5.65 4.43 -8.61
N GLU A 21 6.00 3.32 -9.25
CA GLU A 21 6.46 2.11 -8.57
C GLU A 21 7.67 2.37 -7.66
N GLY A 22 8.64 3.17 -8.13
CA GLY A 22 9.81 3.53 -7.34
C GLY A 22 9.48 4.34 -6.08
N ASP A 23 8.48 5.23 -6.16
CA ASP A 23 7.95 5.97 -5.01
C ASP A 23 7.23 5.02 -4.03
N ALA A 24 6.46 4.06 -4.56
CA ALA A 24 5.77 3.06 -3.74
C ALA A 24 6.77 2.15 -2.98
N LEU A 25 7.81 1.68 -3.66
CA LEU A 25 8.86 0.85 -3.03
C LEU A 25 9.65 1.62 -1.96
N GLN A 26 9.91 2.91 -2.15
CA GLN A 26 10.55 3.73 -1.12
C GLN A 26 9.68 3.85 0.13
N LEU A 27 8.37 4.08 -0.03
CA LEU A 27 7.44 4.14 1.10
C LEU A 27 7.38 2.81 1.87
N VAL A 28 7.33 1.68 1.17
CA VAL A 28 7.38 0.35 1.80
C VAL A 28 8.70 0.11 2.51
N ALA A 29 9.84 0.48 1.91
CA ALA A 29 11.15 0.32 2.54
C ALA A 29 11.30 1.17 3.80
N LEU A 30 10.67 2.35 3.84
CA LEU A 30 10.63 3.22 5.03
C LEU A 30 9.78 2.62 6.16
N ALA A 31 8.61 2.07 5.83
CA ALA A 31 7.71 1.47 6.81
C ALA A 31 8.13 0.08 7.29
N PHE A 32 8.73 -0.71 6.40
CA PHE A 32 9.11 -2.11 6.62
C PHE A 32 10.58 -2.33 6.23
N PRO A 33 11.55 -1.74 6.94
CA PRO A 33 12.97 -1.78 6.57
C PRO A 33 13.58 -3.18 6.57
N SER A 34 12.97 -4.12 7.31
CA SER A 34 13.41 -5.52 7.37
C SER A 34 12.72 -6.43 6.35
N GLN A 35 11.80 -5.90 5.54
CA GLN A 35 11.01 -6.67 4.59
C GLN A 35 11.40 -6.33 3.16
N LYS A 36 11.45 -7.35 2.29
CA LYS A 36 11.68 -7.17 0.87
C LYS A 36 10.35 -7.21 0.12
N ALA A 37 10.16 -6.27 -0.80
CA ALA A 37 9.09 -6.34 -1.78
C ALA A 37 9.32 -7.57 -2.68
N VAL A 38 8.29 -8.42 -2.77
CA VAL A 38 8.25 -9.66 -3.56
C VAL A 38 7.54 -9.41 -4.88
N SER A 39 6.44 -8.66 -4.85
CA SER A 39 5.71 -8.24 -6.04
C SER A 39 5.10 -6.85 -5.84
N ILE A 40 4.86 -6.16 -6.95
CA ILE A 40 4.16 -4.89 -7.00
C ILE A 40 3.11 -4.96 -8.11
N GLU A 41 1.88 -4.58 -7.78
CA GLU A 41 0.76 -4.59 -8.71
C GLU A 41 0.04 -3.25 -8.65
N ILE A 42 -0.31 -2.70 -9.81
CA ILE A 42 -1.16 -1.50 -9.88
C ILE A 42 -2.60 -1.94 -9.70
N ILE A 43 -3.27 -1.39 -8.69
CA ILE A 43 -4.70 -1.62 -8.47
C ILE A 43 -5.46 -0.74 -9.48
N LYS A 44 -6.07 -1.38 -10.47
CA LYS A 44 -6.87 -0.68 -11.50
C LYS A 44 -8.32 -0.50 -11.08
N ASP A 45 -8.85 -1.50 -10.39
CA ASP A 45 -10.16 -1.45 -9.74
C ASP A 45 -9.99 -1.80 -8.26
N MET A 46 -10.54 -0.97 -7.37
CA MET A 46 -10.55 -1.24 -5.93
C MET A 46 -11.40 -2.47 -5.59
N ASN A 47 -12.27 -2.90 -6.49
CA ASN A 47 -13.01 -4.15 -6.38
C ASN A 47 -12.14 -5.40 -6.56
N ASP A 48 -10.94 -5.26 -7.13
CA ASP A 48 -9.96 -6.36 -7.26
C ASP A 48 -9.26 -6.67 -5.93
N LEU A 49 -9.34 -5.76 -4.95
CA LEU A 49 -8.84 -5.99 -3.60
C LEU A 49 -9.83 -6.84 -2.80
N ASP A 50 -9.32 -7.73 -1.95
CA ASP A 50 -10.14 -8.60 -1.09
C ASP A 50 -11.08 -7.76 -0.22
N GLN A 51 -12.36 -7.74 -0.61
CA GLN A 51 -13.41 -6.88 -0.06
C GLN A 51 -13.68 -7.17 1.42
N ASN A 52 -13.36 -8.37 1.91
CA ASN A 52 -13.63 -8.74 3.30
C ASN A 52 -12.55 -8.24 4.27
N HIS A 53 -11.32 -8.01 3.79
CA HIS A 53 -10.17 -7.65 4.65
C HIS A 53 -9.63 -6.23 4.41
N VAL A 54 -9.76 -5.70 3.18
CA VAL A 54 -9.12 -4.42 2.80
C VAL A 54 -10.09 -3.23 2.92
N LEU A 55 -11.37 -3.40 2.57
CA LEU A 55 -12.39 -2.34 2.68
C LEU A 55 -12.62 -1.80 4.10
N PRO A 56 -12.62 -2.62 5.17
CA PRO A 56 -12.76 -2.09 6.53
C PRO A 56 -11.58 -1.20 6.94
N ASN A 57 -10.40 -1.42 6.34
CA ASN A 57 -9.18 -0.67 6.63
C ASN A 57 -9.01 0.57 5.73
N LEU A 58 -9.80 0.70 4.67
CA LEU A 58 -9.87 1.84 3.74
C LEU A 58 -10.57 3.05 4.38
N GLY A 59 -10.10 3.45 5.56
CA GLY A 59 -10.59 4.61 6.31
C GLY A 59 -10.61 5.87 5.44
N GLY A 60 -11.76 6.17 4.86
CA GLY A 60 -11.96 7.33 4.01
C GLY A 60 -11.05 7.38 2.77
N ALA A 61 -11.04 8.53 2.12
CA ALA A 61 -10.25 8.84 0.92
C ALA A 61 -8.71 8.79 1.13
N ASN A 62 -8.19 8.05 2.11
CA ASN A 62 -6.75 7.93 2.37
C ASN A 62 -6.00 7.25 1.21
N TRP A 63 -6.67 6.41 0.43
CA TRP A 63 -6.13 5.87 -0.83
C TRP A 63 -5.97 6.93 -1.94
N LEU A 64 -6.56 8.12 -1.81
CA LEU A 64 -6.34 9.25 -2.72
C LEU A 64 -5.12 10.10 -2.31
N ARG A 65 -4.53 9.85 -1.14
CA ARG A 65 -3.35 10.55 -0.63
C ARG A 65 -2.12 9.68 -0.83
N ARG A 66 -0.98 10.32 -1.14
CA ARG A 66 0.30 9.61 -1.21
C ARG A 66 0.60 9.00 0.16
N GLY A 67 0.92 7.71 0.20
CA GLY A 67 1.30 7.01 1.42
C GLY A 67 0.77 5.59 1.54
N ILE A 68 1.09 4.97 2.67
CA ILE A 68 0.61 3.64 3.02
C ILE A 68 -0.75 3.79 3.69
N TRP A 69 -1.78 3.22 3.05
CA TRP A 69 -3.14 3.17 3.58
C TRP A 69 -3.51 1.77 4.09
N PHE A 70 -2.67 0.77 3.86
CA PHE A 70 -2.80 -0.56 4.45
C PHE A 70 -1.43 -1.22 4.68
N PRO A 71 -1.17 -1.86 5.84
CA PRO A 71 -2.03 -1.93 7.03
C PRO A 71 -2.17 -0.57 7.74
N GLN A 72 -3.18 -0.44 8.62
CA GLN A 72 -3.37 0.77 9.42
C GLN A 72 -2.20 1.02 10.38
N GLY A 73 -1.97 2.28 10.77
CA GLY A 73 -0.88 2.70 11.66
C GLY A 73 0.38 3.21 10.94
N TYR A 74 0.44 3.11 9.61
CA TYR A 74 1.55 3.59 8.77
C TYR A 74 1.21 4.88 8.00
N GLU A 75 0.07 5.50 8.30
CA GLU A 75 -0.43 6.71 7.63
C GLU A 75 0.54 7.90 7.75
N HIS A 76 1.38 7.90 8.78
CA HIS A 76 2.37 8.95 9.06
C HIS A 76 3.65 8.86 8.22
N ILE A 77 3.91 7.74 7.53
CA ILE A 77 5.17 7.52 6.77
C ILE A 77 5.26 8.42 5.52
N ALA A 78 4.16 9.06 5.12
CA ALA A 78 4.05 9.78 3.86
C ALA A 78 3.78 11.29 3.98
N SER A 79 3.89 11.85 5.18
CA SER A 79 3.80 13.31 5.40
C SER A 79 4.94 14.05 4.71
#